data_AF-A0A0V8TCJ6-F1
#
_entry.id   AF-A0A0V8TCJ6-F1
#
_cell.length_a   1.000
_cell.length_b   1.000
_cell.length_c   1.000
_cell.angle_alpha   90.00
_cell.angle_beta   90.00
_cell.angle_gamma   90.00
#
_symmetry.space_group_name_H-M   'P 1'
#
loop_
_entity.id
_entity.type
_entity.pdbx_description
1 polymer ?
#
loop_
_entity_poly.entity_id
_entity_poly.type
_entity_poly.pdbx_seq_one_letter_code
_entity_poly.pdbx_strand_id
1 'polypeptide(L)' 'MEPLDDGPPSRELRLGFDTRARLLETVVLVLENDDELVIHAMPARRKYLDLLP' A
#
# COMPACT_ATOMS: atom_id res chain seq x y z
N MET A 1 -8.82 -28.77 16.13
CA MET A 1 -8.47 -27.36 15.87
C MET A 1 -7.83 -27.36 14.51
N GLU A 2 -8.55 -26.91 13.49
CA GLU A 2 -8.00 -26.74 12.13
C GLU A 2 -6.89 -25.69 12.17
N PRO A 3 -5.85 -25.79 11.33
CA PRO A 3 -4.90 -24.70 11.19
C PRO A 3 -5.67 -23.49 10.66
N LEU A 4 -5.57 -22.36 11.36
CA LEU A 4 -5.99 -21.07 10.84
C LEU A 4 -5.18 -20.88 9.55
N ASP A 5 -5.84 -20.95 8.39
CA ASP A 5 -5.22 -20.63 7.12
C ASP A 5 -5.03 -19.11 7.09
N ASP A 6 -4.07 -18.62 7.88
CA ASP A 6 -3.68 -17.22 7.93
C ASP A 6 -2.85 -16.99 6.67
N GLY A 7 -3.55 -16.90 5.54
CA GLY A 7 -2.98 -16.51 4.27
C GLY A 7 -2.10 -15.26 4.44
N PRO A 8 -1.13 -15.03 3.55
CA PRO A 8 -0.24 -13.88 3.68
C PRO A 8 -1.04 -12.58 3.90
N PRO A 9 -0.55 -11.67 4.78
CA PRO A 9 -1.29 -10.47 5.14
C PRO A 9 -1.73 -9.71 3.90
N SER A 10 -2.95 -9.14 3.94
CA SER A 10 -3.51 -8.42 2.80
C SER A 10 -2.60 -7.28 2.39
N ARG A 11 -2.40 -7.11 1.08
CA ARG A 11 -1.49 -6.12 0.50
C ARG A 11 -2.27 -5.11 -0.30
N GLU A 12 -2.11 -3.84 0.05
CA GLU A 12 -2.71 -2.73 -0.68
C GLU A 12 -1.64 -1.87 -1.34
N LEU A 13 -1.92 -1.46 -2.58
CA LEU A 13 -1.18 -0.39 -3.25
C LEU A 13 -1.97 0.91 -3.08
N ARG A 14 -1.42 1.84 -2.30
CA ARG A 14 -2.01 3.16 -2.08
C ARG A 14 -1.20 4.22 -2.84
N LEU A 15 -1.91 5.13 -3.50
CA LEU A 15 -1.32 6.29 -4.17
C LEU A 15 -1.58 7.53 -3.32
N GLY A 16 -0.57 8.37 -3.14
CA GLY A 16 -0.70 9.59 -2.34
C GLY A 16 0.43 10.58 -2.60
N PHE A 17 0.28 11.80 -2.12
CA PHE A 17 1.30 12.84 -2.25
C PHE A 17 2.09 12.98 -0.96
N ASP A 18 3.40 13.23 -1.08
CA ASP A 18 4.21 13.67 0.04
C ASP A 18 4.11 15.18 0.28
N THR A 19 4.84 15.69 1.28
CA THR A 19 4.86 17.12 1.65
C THR A 19 5.47 18.03 0.58
N ARG A 20 6.00 17.48 -0.50
CA ARG A 20 6.56 18.20 -1.66
C ARG A 20 5.75 17.97 -2.93
N ALA A 21 4.51 17.50 -2.80
CA ALA A 21 3.61 17.21 -3.91
C ALA A 21 4.17 16.18 -4.91
N ARG A 22 5.05 15.28 -4.48
CA ARG A 22 5.50 14.14 -5.29
C ARG A 22 4.51 13.00 -5.11
N LEU A 23 3.97 12.48 -6.21
CA LEU A 23 3.11 11.28 -6.17
C LEU A 23 3.96 10.07 -5.79
N LEU A 24 3.54 9.36 -4.74
CA LEU A 24 4.16 8.15 -4.24
C LEU A 24 3.23 6.95 -4.46
N GLU A 25 3.85 5.81 -4.73
CA GLU A 25 3.24 4.50 -4.56
C GLU A 25 3.70 3.90 -3.23
N THR A 26 2.74 3.47 -2.41
CA THR A 26 2.99 2.92 -1.07
C THR A 26 2.38 1.53 -0.98
N VAL A 27 3.15 0.57 -0.51
CA VAL A 27 2.65 -0.79 -0.20
C VAL A 27 2.39 -0.88 1.29
N VAL A 28 1.13 -1.16 1.63
CA VAL A 28 0.64 -1.34 3.00
C VAL A 28 0.29 -2.80 3.21
N LEU A 29 0.78 -3.39 4.31
CA LEU A 29 0.24 -4.62 4.84
C LEU A 29 -0.90 -4.28 5.78
N VAL A 30 -2.08 -4.83 5.52
CA VAL A 30 -3.21 -4.80 6.46
C VAL A 30 -3.18 -6.10 7.25
N LEU A 31 -2.98 -5.97 8.56
CA LEU A 31 -2.93 -7.08 9.50
C LEU A 31 -4.34 -7.49 9.91
N GLU A 32 -4.47 -8.65 10.54
CA GLU A 32 -5.77 -9.22 10.93
C GLU A 32 -6.55 -8.37 11.94
N ASN A 33 -5.86 -7.50 12.68
CA ASN A 33 -6.44 -6.57 13.64
C ASN A 33 -6.67 -5.16 13.06
N ASP A 34 -6.71 -5.04 11.72
CA ASP A 34 -6.81 -3.79 10.97
C ASP A 34 -5.62 -2.81 11.16
N ASP A 35 -4.55 -3.24 11.84
CA ASP A 35 -3.32 -2.46 11.91
C ASP A 35 -2.66 -2.41 10.53
N GLU A 36 -2.07 -1.25 10.23
CA GLU A 36 -1.43 -1.00 8.94
C GLU A 36 0.08 -0.85 9.09
N LEU A 37 0.82 -1.60 8.28
CA LEU A 37 2.28 -1.49 8.20
C LEU A 37 2.71 -1.07 6.80
N VAL A 38 3.31 0.12 6.68
CA VAL A 38 3.97 0.56 5.45
C VAL A 38 5.29 -0.17 5.31
N ILE A 39 5.40 -1.04 4.29
CA ILE A 39 6.63 -1.79 4.02
C ILE A 39 7.44 -1.21 2.86
N HIS A 40 6.84 -0.31 2.08
CA HIS A 40 7.49 0.32 0.93
C HIS A 40 6.82 1.65 0.55
N ALA A 41 7.61 2.67 0.23
CA ALA A 41 7.16 3.93 -0.34
C ALA A 41 8.17 4.45 -1.36
N MET A 42 7.75 4.67 -2.61
CA MET A 42 8.62 5.09 -3.71
C MET A 42 7.91 6.13 -4.58
N PRO A 43 8.64 6.93 -5.39
CA PRO A 43 8.02 7.71 -6.45
C PRO A 43 7.11 6.84 -7.32
N ALA A 44 5.89 7.31 -7.56
CA ALA A 44 4.91 6.55 -8.32
C ALA A 44 5.40 6.28 -9.74
N ARG A 45 5.15 5.06 -10.23
CA ARG A 45 5.39 4.73 -11.64
C ARG A 45 4.59 5.67 -12.55
N ARG A 46 5.18 6.05 -13.69
CA ARG A 46 4.60 7.02 -14.65
C ARG A 46 3.15 6.72 -15.03
N LYS A 47 2.77 5.44 -15.17
CA LYS A 47 1.39 5.02 -15.49
C LYS A 47 0.32 5.49 -14.50
N TYR A 48 0.71 5.79 -13.25
CA TYR A 48 -0.23 6.28 -12.23
C TYR A 48 -0.45 7.79 -12.31
N LEU A 49 0.40 8.52 -13.04
CA LEU A 49 0.17 9.94 -13.33
C LEU A 49 -1.05 10.12 -14.23
N ASP A 50 -1.36 9.12 -15.07
CA ASP A 50 -2.52 9.13 -15.97
C ASP A 50 -3.87 9.03 -15.23
N LEU A 51 -3.85 8.75 -13.92
CA LEU A 51 -5.03 8.71 -13.06
C LEU A 51 -5.36 10.06 -12.40
N LEU A 52 -4.48 11.05 -12.56
CA LEU A 52 -4.69 12.38 -12.01
C LEU A 52 -5.73 13.15 -12.85
N PRO A 53 -6.59 13.97 -12.21
CA PRO A 53 -7.62 14.76 -12.89
C PRO A 53 -7.06 15.90 -13.76
#